data_AF-A0A2P6FE93-F1
#
_entry.id   AF-A0A2P6FE93-F1
#
_cell.length_a   1.000
_cell.length_b   1.000
_cell.length_c   1.000
_cell.angle_alpha   90.00
_cell.angle_beta   90.00
_cell.angle_gamma   90.00
#
_symmetry.space_group_name_H-M   'P 1'
#
loop_
_entity.id
_entity.type
_entity.pdbx_description
1 polymer ?
#
loop_
_entity_poly.entity_id
_entity_poly.type
_entity_poly.pdbx_seq_one_letter_code
_entity_poly.pdbx_strand_id
1 'polypeptide(L)'
;MLHLVYNLQDINLEIKESESVAFLGANGSGKTTLVEIISGVLKPSTGKVMFVNDKYEKIRLLALLVKKLQIFVKKILIEKYNFN
;
A
#
# COMPACT_ATOMS: atom_id res chain seq x y z
N MET A 1 -22.49 0.73 -0.71
CA MET A 1 -21.86 1.85 -1.45
C MET A 1 -20.47 1.41 -1.92
N LEU A 2 -20.36 0.94 -3.16
CA LEU A 2 -19.09 0.51 -3.77
C LEU A 2 -18.38 1.75 -4.34
N HIS A 3 -17.37 2.27 -3.64
CA HIS A 3 -16.40 3.18 -4.26
C HIS A 3 -15.08 2.43 -4.45
N LEU A 4 -14.92 1.82 -5.63
CA LEU A 4 -13.60 1.42 -6.13
C LEU A 4 -13.17 2.47 -7.14
N VAL A 5 -12.35 3.43 -6.71
CA VAL A 5 -11.63 4.30 -7.64
C VAL A 5 -10.15 4.16 -7.34
N TYR A 6 -9.46 3.46 -8.23
CA TYR A 6 -8.02 3.38 -8.29
C TYR A 6 -7.63 3.75 -9.72
N ASN A 7 -7.01 4.90 -9.94
CA ASN A 7 -6.39 5.16 -11.24
C ASN A 7 -4.94 5.60 -11.08
N LEU A 8 -4.07 4.59 -11.07
CA LEU A 8 -2.63 4.70 -11.33
C LEU A 8 -2.38 3.88 -12.59
N GLN A 9 -1.90 4.52 -13.65
CA GLN A 9 -1.56 3.88 -14.92
C GLN A 9 -0.12 4.24 -15.27
N ASP A 10 0.64 3.24 -15.71
CA ASP A 10 2.00 3.38 -16.25
C ASP A 10 2.95 4.26 -15.43
N ILE A 11 2.90 4.09 -14.10
CA ILE A 11 3.83 4.74 -13.18
C ILE A 11 5.18 4.03 -13.23
N ASN A 12 6.21 4.75 -13.69
CA ASN A 12 7.60 4.35 -13.57
C ASN A 12 8.27 5.27 -12.54
N LEU A 13 8.76 4.67 -11.45
CA LEU A 13 9.36 5.39 -10.35
C LEU A 13 10.59 4.62 -9.86
N GLU A 14 11.69 5.34 -9.70
CA GLU A 14 12.91 4.87 -9.05
C GLU A 14 13.16 5.80 -7.85
N ILE A 15 13.30 5.22 -6.65
CA ILE A 15 13.65 5.96 -5.43
C ILE A 15 14.98 5.42 -4.96
N LYS A 16 15.96 6.30 -4.79
CA LYS A 16 17.31 5.92 -4.38
C LYS A 16 17.43 5.80 -2.87
N GLU A 17 18.46 5.09 -2.42
CA GLU A 17 18.81 5.05 -1.00
C GLU A 17 19.06 6.48 -0.50
N SER A 18 18.59 6.75 0.72
CA SER A 18 18.64 8.08 1.36
C SER A 18 17.79 9.18 0.68
N GLU A 19 16.98 8.86 -0.31
CA GLU A 19 16.03 9.82 -0.90
C GLU A 19 14.74 9.93 -0.06
N SER A 20 14.26 11.16 0.12
CA SER A 20 12.96 11.43 0.75
C SER A 20 12.00 11.96 -0.30
N VAL A 21 10.93 11.21 -0.57
CA VAL A 21 9.96 11.52 -1.61
C VAL A 21 8.60 11.80 -0.97
N ALA A 22 7.96 12.90 -1.40
CA ALA A 22 6.59 13.24 -1.04
C ALA A 22 5.67 13.12 -2.26
N PHE A 23 4.56 12.40 -2.13
CA PHE A 23 3.53 12.31 -3.17
C PHE A 23 2.48 13.40 -2.94
N LEU A 24 2.33 14.32 -3.89
CA LEU A 24 1.37 15.43 -3.83
C LEU A 24 0.23 15.23 -4.85
N GLY A 25 -0.94 15.78 -4.56
CA GLY A 25 -2.11 15.72 -5.46
C GLY A 25 -3.45 15.78 -4.74
N ALA A 26 -4.55 15.95 -5.50
CA ALA A 26 -5.90 16.05 -4.97
C ALA A 26 -6.39 14.77 -4.25
N ASN A 27 -7.38 14.89 -3.37
CA ASN A 27 -8.02 13.72 -2.76
C ASN A 27 -8.58 12.79 -3.83
N GLY A 28 -8.37 11.48 -3.68
CA GLY A 28 -8.77 10.48 -4.68
C GLY A 28 -7.78 10.25 -5.83
N SER A 29 -6.66 10.99 -5.91
CA SER A 29 -5.66 10.83 -6.99
C SER A 29 -4.81 9.55 -6.92
N GLY A 30 -5.13 8.58 -6.06
CA GLY A 30 -4.38 7.33 -5.94
C GLY A 30 -3.11 7.37 -5.07
N LYS A 31 -2.80 8.46 -4.36
CA LYS A 31 -1.59 8.55 -3.52
C LYS A 31 -1.50 7.45 -2.45
N THR A 32 -2.57 7.27 -1.67
CA THR A 32 -2.63 6.24 -0.64
C THR A 32 -2.45 4.85 -1.26
N THR A 33 -3.09 4.61 -2.39
CA THR A 33 -2.95 3.37 -3.18
C THR A 33 -1.50 3.13 -3.60
N LEU A 34 -0.81 4.16 -4.10
CA LEU A 34 0.60 4.06 -4.48
C LEU A 34 1.49 3.71 -3.29
N VAL A 35 1.26 4.35 -2.13
CA VAL A 35 2.00 4.06 -0.89
C VAL A 35 1.72 2.64 -0.39
N GLU A 36 0.48 2.17 -0.47
CA GLU A 36 0.12 0.79 -0.12
C GLU A 36 0.77 -0.24 -1.07
N ILE A 37 0.88 0.09 -2.36
CA ILE A 37 1.58 -0.74 -3.36
C ILE A 37 3.09 -0.79 -3.08
N ILE A 38 3.73 0.36 -2.90
CA ILE A 38 5.16 0.45 -2.58
C ILE A 38 5.46 -0.29 -1.27
N SER A 39 4.64 -0.10 -0.25
CA SER A 39 4.82 -0.78 1.03
C SER A 39 4.53 -2.28 0.98
N GLY A 40 3.91 -2.79 -0.08
CA GLY A 40 3.58 -4.21 -0.28
C GLY A 40 2.27 -4.66 0.38
N VAL A 41 1.49 -3.71 0.90
CA VAL A 41 0.17 -3.97 1.52
C VAL A 41 -0.86 -4.30 0.45
N LEU A 42 -0.82 -3.55 -0.66
CA LEU A 42 -1.66 -3.76 -1.83
C LEU A 42 -0.80 -4.30 -2.97
N LYS A 43 -1.30 -5.30 -3.69
CA LYS A 43 -0.63 -5.82 -4.89
C LYS A 43 -1.08 -5.00 -6.11
N PRO A 44 -0.16 -4.54 -6.98
CA PRO A 44 -0.57 -3.88 -8.21
C PRO A 44 -1.28 -4.88 -9.13
N SER A 45 -2.22 -4.40 -9.93
CA SER A 45 -2.94 -5.23 -10.91
C SER A 45 -2.02 -5.71 -12.04
N THR A 46 -1.06 -4.87 -12.44
CA THR A 46 -0.03 -5.16 -13.44
C THR A 46 1.32 -4.59 -13.00
N GLY A 47 2.42 -5.05 -13.59
CA GLY A 47 3.77 -4.60 -13.26
C GLY A 47 4.31 -5.18 -11.94
N LYS A 48 5.39 -4.58 -11.43
CA LYS A 48 6.09 -5.06 -10.23
C LYS A 48 6.75 -3.91 -9.45
N VAL A 49 6.88 -4.10 -8.14
CA VAL A 49 7.71 -3.27 -7.27
C VAL A 49 8.94 -4.08 -6.89
N MET A 50 10.13 -3.52 -7.09
CA MET A 50 11.41 -4.17 -6.78
C MET A 50 12.16 -3.36 -5.73
N PHE A 51 12.85 -4.05 -4.83
CA PHE A 51 13.74 -3.46 -3.84
C PHE A 51 15.16 -3.93 -4.17
N VAL A 52 16.11 -3.01 -4.22
CA VAL A 52 17.49 -3.31 -4.64
C VAL A 52 18.26 -4.06 -3.56
N ASN A 53 17.82 -4.01 -2.30
CA ASN A 53 18.53 -4.58 -1.17
C ASN A 53 17.60 -5.38 -0.24
N ASP A 54 17.91 -6.66 -0.05
CA ASP A 54 17.12 -7.61 0.77
C ASP A 54 17.54 -7.62 2.24
N LYS A 55 18.45 -6.72 2.66
CA LYS A 55 18.97 -6.64 4.04
C LYS A 55 17.86 -6.58 5.10
N TYR A 56 16.65 -6.14 4.73
CA TYR A 56 15.49 -6.02 5.62
C TYR A 56 14.27 -6.82 5.16
N GLU A 57 14.42 -7.78 4.24
CA GLU A 57 13.29 -8.50 3.66
C GLU A 57 12.44 -9.21 4.72
N LYS A 58 13.07 -9.92 5.68
CA LYS A 58 12.36 -10.59 6.78
C LYS A 58 11.57 -9.61 7.66
N ILE A 59 12.17 -8.47 8.01
CA ILE A 59 11.53 -7.43 8.84
C ILE A 59 10.34 -6.83 8.08
N ARG A 60 10.49 -6.58 6.78
CA ARG A 60 9.43 -6.09 5.90
C ARG A 60 8.28 -7.10 5.79
N LEU A 61 8.58 -8.38 5.58
CA LEU A 61 7.57 -9.44 5.52
C LEU A 61 6.80 -9.55 6.84
N LEU A 62 7.49 -9.44 7.97
CA LEU A 62 6.85 -9.41 9.30
C LEU A 62 5.95 -8.17 9.45
N ALA A 63 6.42 -6.98 9.07
CA ALA A 63 5.62 -5.76 9.11
C ALA A 63 4.37 -5.84 8.22
N LEU A 64 4.49 -6.47 7.05
CA LEU A 64 3.38 -6.74 6.14
C LEU A 64 2.35 -7.69 6.75
N LEU A 65 2.82 -8.76 7.42
CA LEU A 65 1.97 -9.68 8.16
C LEU A 65 1.18 -8.96 9.27
N VAL A 66 1.85 -8.13 10.07
CA VAL A 66 1.22 -7.35 11.15
C VAL A 66 0.18 -6.37 10.59
N LYS A 67 0.51 -5.63 9.52
CA LYS A 67 -0.45 -4.72 8.86
C LYS A 67 -1.66 -5.47 8.30
N LYS A 68 -1.45 -6.59 7.61
CA LYS A 68 -2.54 -7.43 7.08
C LYS A 68 -3.45 -7.93 8.20
N LEU A 69 -2.88 -8.34 9.33
CA LEU A 69 -3.64 -8.76 10.50
C LEU A 69 -4.48 -7.62 11.07
N GLN A 70 -3.92 -6.40 11.19
CA GLN A 70 -4.68 -5.22 11.66
C GLN A 70 -5.85 -4.88 10.74
N ILE A 71 -5.66 -4.93 9.42
CA ILE A 71 -6.72 -4.69 8.44
C ILE A 71 -7.81 -5.76 8.57
N PHE A 72 -7.42 -7.03 8.71
CA PHE A 72 -8.35 -8.14 8.91
C PHE A 72 -9.17 -7.99 10.20
N VAL A 73 -8.50 -7.67 11.32
CA VAL A 73 -9.18 -7.42 12.61
C VAL A 73 -10.15 -6.24 12.49
N LYS A 74 -9.76 -5.13 11.88
CA LYS A 74 -10.66 -3.99 11.63
C LYS A 74 -11.88 -4.40 10.81
N LYS A 75 -11.68 -5.21 9.76
CA LYS A 75 -12.78 -5.71 8.93
C LYS A 75 -13.80 -6.51 9.75
N ILE A 76 -13.33 -7.43 10.59
CA ILE A 76 -14.21 -8.21 11.50
C ILE A 76 -14.95 -7.28 12.46
N LEU A 77 -14.28 -6.29 13.04
CA LEU A 77 -14.92 -5.37 13.99
C LEU A 77 -15.99 -4.51 13.32
N ILE A 78 -15.74 -4.00 12.11
CA ILE A 78 -16.73 -3.24 11.35
C ILE A 78 -17.95 -4.10 11.03
N GLU A 79 -17.74 -5.33 10.54
CA GLU A 79 -18.82 -6.27 10.25
C GLU A 79 -19.62 -6.66 11.51
N LYS A 80 -18.94 -6.85 12.65
CA LYS A 80 -19.57 -7.30 13.90
C LYS A 80 -20.32 -6.19 14.63
N TYR A 81 -19.87 -4.94 14.54
CA TYR A 81 -20.39 -3.83 15.34
C TYR A 81 -21.17 -2.78 14.53
N ASN A 82 -21.40 -2.99 13.22
CA ASN A 82 -22.16 -2.06 12.36
C ASN A 82 -21.73 -0.58 12.52
N PHE A 83 -20.42 -0.33 12.63
CA PHE A 83 -19.90 1.02 12.53
C PHE A 83 -20.09 1.50 11.09
N ASN A 84 -21.17 2.27 10.86
CA ASN A 84 -21.40 3.04 9.63
C ASN A 84 -20.59 4.34 9.65
#